data_AF-A0A922SBP2-F1
#
_entry.id   AF-A0A922SBP2-F1
#
_cell.length_a   1.000
_cell.length_b   1.000
_cell.length_c   1.000
_cell.angle_alpha   90.00
_cell.angle_beta   90.00
_cell.angle_gamma   90.00
#
_symmetry.space_group_name_H-M   'P 1'
#
loop_
_entity.id
_entity.type
_entity.pdbx_description
1 polymer ?
#
loop_
_entity_poly.entity_id
_entity_poly.type
_entity_poly.pdbx_seq_one_letter_code
_entity_poly.pdbx_strand_id
1 'polypeptide(L)'
;MGSNGETLKESILIDYQVGKNSSPANDLLYMIFNCTDHEIRLKNFYNWLDYYHSELDKSLSNYGLKANYVYPRDQLDADLKRYGKLQFRCSILLCNVLSA
;
A
#
# COMPACT_ATOMS: atom_id res chain seq x y z
N MET A 1 12.03 -20.77 4.61
CA MET A 1 12.41 -21.37 3.30
C MET A 1 11.96 -22.83 3.33
N GLY A 2 10.69 -23.08 2.99
CA GLY A 2 10.14 -24.44 2.93
C GLY A 2 10.41 -25.04 1.56
N SER A 3 10.85 -26.29 1.53
CA SER A 3 11.11 -27.08 0.34
C SER A 3 9.80 -27.48 -0.34
N ASN A 4 9.51 -26.84 -1.49
CA ASN A 4 8.75 -27.29 -2.66
C ASN A 4 8.38 -26.01 -3.43
N GLY A 5 8.79 -25.89 -4.69
CA GLY A 5 8.64 -24.69 -5.52
C GLY A 5 7.19 -24.40 -5.91
N GLU A 6 6.34 -24.07 -4.94
CA GLU A 6 4.97 -23.62 -5.16
C GLU A 6 4.99 -22.16 -5.62
N THR A 7 4.78 -21.95 -6.92
CA THR A 7 4.58 -20.61 -7.49
C THR A 7 3.22 -20.07 -7.05
N LEU A 8 3.21 -18.90 -6.40
CA LEU A 8 1.99 -18.16 -6.07
C LEU A 8 1.16 -17.94 -7.35
N LYS A 9 -0.07 -18.46 -7.38
CA LYS A 9 -0.99 -18.32 -8.53
C LYS A 9 -1.86 -17.06 -8.45
N GLU A 10 -2.42 -16.79 -7.27
CA GLU A 10 -3.35 -15.69 -7.03
C GLU A 10 -3.32 -15.32 -5.53
N SER A 11 -3.71 -14.08 -5.22
CA SER A 11 -3.90 -13.58 -3.87
C SER A 11 -5.19 -12.76 -3.80
N ILE A 12 -5.90 -12.84 -2.68
CA ILE A 12 -7.09 -12.04 -2.40
C ILE A 12 -6.92 -11.25 -1.10
N LEU A 13 -7.54 -10.07 -1.01
CA LEU A 13 -7.60 -9.30 0.23
C LEU A 13 -8.68 -9.88 1.16
N ILE A 14 -8.35 -10.01 2.43
CA ILE A 14 -9.23 -10.51 3.50
C ILE A 14 -9.29 -9.48 4.66
N ASP A 15 -10.13 -9.75 5.66
CA ASP A 15 -10.21 -9.00 6.92
C ASP A 15 -10.45 -7.48 6.79
N TYR A 16 -11.60 -7.12 6.20
CA TYR A 16 -12.05 -5.75 5.98
C TYR A 16 -12.47 -4.98 7.25
N GLN A 17 -12.18 -5.48 8.46
CA GLN A 17 -12.61 -4.90 9.74
C GLN A 17 -12.06 -3.49 10.02
N VAL A 18 -10.99 -3.08 9.33
CA VAL A 18 -10.40 -1.73 9.40
C VAL A 18 -10.58 -0.94 8.09
N GLY A 19 -11.31 -1.50 7.12
CA GLY A 19 -11.58 -0.86 5.83
C GLY A 19 -12.39 0.41 6.00
N LYS A 20 -11.95 1.50 5.37
CA LYS A 20 -12.63 2.80 5.41
C LYS A 20 -12.36 3.63 4.17
N ASN A 21 -13.31 4.51 3.83
CA ASN A 21 -13.11 5.50 2.78
C ASN A 21 -12.11 6.57 3.27
N SER A 22 -10.87 6.49 2.81
CA SER A 22 -9.81 7.45 3.16
C SER A 22 -8.81 7.62 2.02
N SER A 23 -7.78 8.46 2.23
CA SER A 23 -6.70 8.60 1.25
C SER A 23 -6.05 7.23 0.97
N PRO A 24 -5.85 6.84 -0.30
CA PRO A 24 -5.17 5.59 -0.65
C PRO A 24 -3.74 5.48 -0.11
N ALA A 25 -3.12 6.62 0.21
CA ALA A 25 -1.83 6.66 0.88
C ALA A 25 -1.84 5.92 2.23
N ASN A 26 -2.97 5.89 2.95
CA ASN A 26 -3.08 5.15 4.22
C ASN A 26 -2.93 3.64 4.02
N ASP A 27 -3.60 3.10 3.00
CA ASP A 27 -3.56 1.66 2.68
C ASP A 27 -2.16 1.26 2.22
N LEU A 28 -1.53 2.09 1.38
CA LEU A 28 -0.14 1.89 0.94
C LEU A 28 0.84 1.92 2.11
N LEU A 29 0.78 2.92 2.97
CA LEU A 29 1.65 3.01 4.15
C LEU A 29 1.42 1.84 5.11
N TYR A 30 0.17 1.42 5.29
CA TYR A 30 -0.15 0.26 6.11
C TYR A 30 0.50 -1.02 5.56
N MET A 31 0.30 -1.31 4.28
CA MET A 31 0.85 -2.50 3.62
C MET A 31 2.38 -2.46 3.62
N ILE A 32 2.98 -1.33 3.23
CA ILE A 32 4.43 -1.20 3.15
C ILE A 32 5.09 -1.33 4.52
N PHE A 33 4.54 -0.73 5.59
CA PHE A 33 5.19 -0.79 6.90
C PHE A 33 4.96 -2.09 7.66
N ASN A 34 3.79 -2.73 7.52
CA ASN A 34 3.46 -3.92 8.29
C ASN A 34 3.70 -5.24 7.55
N CYS A 35 3.72 -5.24 6.21
CA CYS A 35 3.79 -6.46 5.40
C CYS A 35 5.10 -6.61 4.62
N THR A 36 6.09 -5.74 4.82
CA THR A 36 7.39 -5.81 4.16
C THR A 36 8.55 -5.65 5.13
N ASP A 37 9.65 -6.34 4.89
CA ASP A 37 10.89 -6.13 5.62
C ASP A 37 11.63 -4.86 5.15
N HIS A 38 12.64 -4.47 5.94
CA HIS A 38 13.43 -3.28 5.71
C HIS A 38 14.18 -3.31 4.37
N GLU A 39 14.77 -4.45 4.00
CA GLU A 39 15.62 -4.56 2.82
C GLU A 39 14.79 -4.44 1.54
N ILE A 40 13.66 -5.14 1.46
CA ILE A 40 12.79 -5.10 0.28
C ILE A 40 12.18 -3.71 0.13
N ARG A 41 11.74 -3.09 1.24
CA ARG A 41 11.20 -1.73 1.22
C ARG A 41 12.21 -0.70 0.75
N LEU A 42 13.45 -0.74 1.24
CA LEU A 42 14.50 0.18 0.78
C LEU A 42 14.74 0.11 -0.72
N LYS A 43 14.64 -1.10 -1.31
CA LYS A 43 14.88 -1.33 -2.74
C LYS A 43 13.68 -0.96 -3.62
N ASN A 44 12.46 -1.13 -3.14
CA ASN A 44 11.27 -1.14 -4.00
C ASN A 44 10.23 -0.07 -3.67
N PHE A 45 10.41 0.74 -2.63
CA PHE A 45 9.39 1.69 -2.15
C PHE A 45 8.77 2.53 -3.27
N TYR A 46 9.59 3.26 -4.04
CA TYR A 46 9.09 4.12 -5.12
C TYR A 46 8.51 3.32 -6.29
N ASN A 47 9.12 2.17 -6.64
CA ASN A 47 8.61 1.30 -7.69
C ASN A 47 7.18 0.80 -7.36
N TRP A 48 6.90 0.49 -6.10
CA TRP A 48 5.55 0.09 -5.68
C TRP A 48 4.55 1.23 -5.74
N LEU A 49 4.95 2.46 -5.41
CA LEU A 49 4.09 3.63 -5.52
C LEU A 49 3.74 3.93 -6.97
N ASP A 50 4.72 3.86 -7.86
CA ASP A 50 4.51 4.09 -9.29
C ASP A 50 3.69 2.97 -9.92
N TYR A 51 3.94 1.72 -9.52
CA TYR A 51 3.10 0.58 -9.91
C TYR A 51 1.65 0.78 -9.47
N TYR A 52 1.43 1.09 -8.19
CA TYR A 52 0.09 1.36 -7.66
C TYR A 52 -0.62 2.48 -8.44
N HIS A 53 0.07 3.59 -8.68
CA HIS A 53 -0.52 4.72 -9.40
C HIS A 53 -0.86 4.36 -10.85
N SER A 54 -0.04 3.54 -11.50
CA SER A 54 -0.32 3.02 -12.84
C SER A 54 -1.52 2.09 -12.88
N GLU A 55 -1.68 1.21 -11.88
CA GLU A 55 -2.83 0.31 -11.78
C GLU A 55 -4.11 1.07 -11.41
N LEU A 56 -4.00 2.14 -10.62
CA LEU A 56 -5.09 3.07 -10.33
C LEU A 56 -5.57 3.75 -11.62
N ASP A 57 -4.67 4.26 -12.45
CA ASP A 57 -5.03 4.90 -13.73
C ASP A 57 -5.71 3.91 -14.68
N LYS A 58 -5.16 2.68 -14.82
CA LYS A 58 -5.80 1.60 -15.59
C LYS A 58 -7.21 1.29 -15.07
N SER A 59 -7.37 1.15 -13.76
CA SER A 59 -8.66 0.84 -13.14
C SER A 59 -9.68 1.95 -13.37
N LEU A 60 -9.27 3.22 -13.23
CA LEU A 60 -10.10 4.39 -13.49
C LEU A 60 -10.49 4.51 -14.97
N SER A 61 -9.61 4.11 -15.89
CA SER A 61 -9.86 4.17 -17.34
C SER A 61 -11.04 3.31 -17.78
N ASN A 62 -11.34 2.22 -17.07
CA ASN A 62 -12.54 1.38 -17.28
C ASN A 62 -13.85 2.17 -17.09
N TYR A 63 -13.80 3.31 -16.41
CA TYR A 63 -14.92 4.20 -16.15
C TYR A 63 -14.79 5.55 -16.89
N GLY A 64 -13.84 5.68 -17.82
CA GLY A 64 -13.57 6.92 -18.55
C GLY A 64 -12.89 8.01 -17.71
N LEU A 65 -12.32 7.66 -16.55
CA LEU A 65 -11.58 8.57 -15.68
C LEU A 65 -10.07 8.44 -15.89
N LYS A 66 -9.31 9.45 -15.47
CA LYS A 66 -7.83 9.40 -15.43
C LYS A 66 -7.32 9.79 -14.05
N ALA A 67 -6.30 9.09 -13.58
CA ALA A 67 -5.71 9.33 -12.26
C ALA A 67 -5.13 10.75 -12.15
N ASN A 68 -4.61 11.32 -13.23
CA ASN A 68 -4.06 12.68 -13.24
C ASN A 68 -5.10 13.80 -12.96
N TYR A 69 -6.40 13.48 -12.97
CA TYR A 69 -7.45 14.42 -12.57
C TYR A 69 -8.11 14.04 -11.24
N VAL A 70 -8.24 12.74 -10.96
CA VAL A 70 -8.93 12.23 -9.77
C VAL A 70 -8.00 12.17 -8.56
N TYR A 71 -6.81 11.60 -8.73
CA TYR A 71 -5.82 11.44 -7.67
C TYR A 71 -4.40 11.44 -8.25
N PRO A 72 -3.83 12.63 -8.53
CA PRO A 72 -2.53 12.77 -9.17
C PRO A 72 -1.36 12.17 -8.38
N ARG A 73 -0.27 11.81 -9.06
CA ARG A 73 0.88 11.15 -8.43
C ARG A 73 1.57 12.05 -7.40
N ASP A 74 1.66 13.35 -7.67
CA ASP A 74 2.18 14.37 -6.75
C ASP A 74 1.26 14.56 -5.53
N GLN A 75 -0.06 14.43 -5.70
CA GLN A 75 -0.99 14.40 -4.57
C GLN A 75 -0.77 13.14 -3.69
N LEU A 76 -0.53 11.97 -4.30
CA LEU A 76 -0.12 10.78 -3.56
C LEU A 76 1.18 11.02 -2.78
N ASP A 77 2.20 11.65 -3.39
CA ASP A 77 3.45 12.00 -2.68
C ASP A 77 3.23 12.96 -1.51
N ALA A 78 2.37 13.96 -1.70
CA ALA A 78 2.01 14.91 -0.65
C ALA A 78 1.30 14.20 0.52
N ASP A 79 0.36 13.30 0.22
CA ASP A 79 -0.36 12.52 1.23
C ASP A 79 0.55 11.55 1.98
N LEU A 80 1.46 10.84 1.28
CA LEU A 80 2.45 9.96 1.91
C LEU A 80 3.33 10.73 2.90
N LYS A 81 3.76 11.95 2.56
CA LYS A 81 4.50 12.83 3.47
C LYS A 81 3.65 13.29 4.64
N ARG A 82 2.38 13.62 4.40
CA ARG A 82 1.43 14.09 5.42
C ARG A 82 1.10 13.00 6.45
N TYR A 83 0.81 11.79 6.00
CA TYR A 83 0.34 10.70 6.86
C TYR A 83 1.46 9.78 7.36
N GLY A 84 2.62 9.78 6.72
CA GLY A 84 3.72 8.84 7.01
C GLY A 84 4.12 8.77 8.49
N LYS A 85 4.26 9.91 9.18
CA LYS A 85 4.62 9.95 10.61
C LYS A 85 3.54 9.35 11.51
N LEU A 86 2.27 9.59 11.21
CA LEU A 86 1.17 9.03 11.98
C LEU A 86 1.09 7.53 11.74
N GLN A 87 1.15 7.11 10.48
CA GLN A 87 0.98 5.72 10.12
C GLN A 87 2.12 4.85 10.63
N PHE A 88 3.36 5.35 10.61
CA PHE A 88 4.49 4.64 11.21
C PHE A 88 4.29 4.36 12.72
N ARG A 89 3.76 5.33 13.47
CA ARG A 89 3.44 5.12 14.90
C ARG A 89 2.34 4.08 15.08
N CYS A 90 1.29 4.14 14.26
CA CYS A 90 0.22 3.15 14.28
C CYS A 90 0.72 1.74 13.92
N SER A 91 1.63 1.61 12.95
CA SER A 91 2.25 0.32 12.59
C SER A 91 3.02 -0.30 13.75
N ILE A 92 3.79 0.50 14.51
CA ILE A 92 4.50 -0.01 15.70
C ILE A 92 3.50 -0.51 16.76
N LEU A 93 2.45 0.26 17.04
CA LEU A 93 1.42 -0.13 18.01
C LEU A 93 0.69 -1.40 17.59
N LEU A 94 0.31 -1.49 16.31
CA LEU A 94 -0.36 -2.66 15.76
C LEU A 94 0.51 -3.91 15.83
N CYS A 95 1.79 -3.82 15.47
CA CYS A 95 2.74 -4.92 15.54
C CYS A 95 2.84 -5.47 16.98
N ASN A 96 2.86 -4.58 17.98
CA ASN A 96 2.87 -4.99 19.39
C ASN A 96 1.57 -5.68 19.82
N VAL A 97 0.40 -5.23 19.33
CA VAL A 97 -0.89 -5.88 19.63
C VAL A 97 -1.01 -7.25 18.97
N LEU A 98 -0.51 -7.40 17.74
CA LEU A 98 -0.55 -8.66 17.00
C LEU A 98 0.49 -9.68 17.49
N SER A 99 1.55 -9.22 18.15
CA SER A 99 2.62 -10.08 18.70
C SER A 99 2.41 -10.45 20.17
N ALA A 100 1.35 -9.95 20.81
CA ALA A 100 0.96 -10.24 22.19
C ALA A 100 -0.06 -11.39 22.25
#